data_AF-R6ML25-F1
#
_entry.id   AF-R6ML25-F1
#
_cell.length_a   1.000
_cell.length_b   1.000
_cell.length_c   1.000
_cell.angle_alpha   90.00
_cell.angle_beta   90.00
_cell.angle_gamma   90.00
#
_symmetry.space_group_name_H-M   'P 1'
#
loop_
_entity.id
_entity.type
_entity.pdbx_description
1 polymer ?
#
loop_
_entity_poly.entity_id
_entity_poly.type
_entity_poly.pdbx_seq_one_letter_code
_entity_poly.pdbx_strand_id
1 'polypeptide(L)'
;MAYCLLDAAGTFADSLVLERLSQQALDAGTFATLDECSDYAASAANCAYELTFLFAAVCCFVYVVLIRKQKLVAKQEAPKYLGAAFETAGQFAYIFALSDTAHVALAAPIISAYCVASVVWSRIFLKEKLSWKHYAMIALVVVGIVTLGIFDI
;
A
#
# COMPACT_ATOMS: atom_id res chain seq x y z
N MET A 1 -8.60 -15.11 -5.86
CA MET A 1 -9.18 -15.82 -4.70
C MET A 1 -8.14 -15.96 -3.60
N ALA A 2 -7.12 -16.83 -3.73
CA ALA A 2 -6.08 -16.99 -2.69
C ALA A 2 -5.31 -15.68 -2.40
N TYR A 3 -4.88 -14.95 -3.43
CA TYR A 3 -4.18 -13.67 -3.27
C TYR A 3 -5.03 -12.63 -2.51
N CYS A 4 -6.28 -12.40 -2.91
CA CYS A 4 -7.17 -11.42 -2.24
C CYS A 4 -7.48 -11.80 -0.79
N LEU A 5 -7.57 -13.10 -0.47
CA LEU A 5 -7.75 -13.55 0.92
C LEU A 5 -6.48 -13.34 1.75
N LEU A 6 -5.30 -13.59 1.17
CA LEU A 6 -4.01 -13.32 1.82
C LEU A 6 -3.79 -11.82 2.02
N ASP A 7 -4.18 -11.00 1.05
CA ASP A 7 -4.11 -9.54 1.12
C ASP A 7 -5.01 -9.01 2.25
N ALA A 8 -6.29 -9.42 2.27
CA ALA A 8 -7.21 -9.06 3.34
C ALA A 8 -6.75 -9.53 4.73
N ALA A 9 -6.19 -10.73 4.83
CA ALA A 9 -5.61 -11.23 6.07
C ALA A 9 -4.35 -10.45 6.49
N GLY A 10 -3.54 -10.03 5.52
CA GLY A 10 -2.38 -9.16 5.72
C GLY A 10 -2.79 -7.80 6.26
N THR A 11 -3.75 -7.12 5.62
CA THR A 11 -4.29 -5.83 6.09
C THR A 11 -4.86 -5.93 7.49
N PHE A 12 -5.60 -7.00 7.81
CA PHE A 12 -6.13 -7.24 9.15
C PHE A 12 -5.02 -7.44 10.20
N ALA A 13 -3.98 -8.23 9.86
CA ALA A 13 -2.85 -8.44 10.74
C ALA A 13 -2.07 -7.13 10.99
N ASP A 14 -1.93 -6.30 9.96
CA ASP A 14 -1.24 -5.00 10.05
C ASP A 14 -1.99 -4.04 10.98
N SER A 15 -3.31 -3.94 10.85
CA SER A 15 -4.16 -3.18 11.76
C SER A 15 -4.05 -3.65 13.21
N LEU A 16 -4.04 -4.98 13.44
CA LEU A 16 -3.92 -5.55 14.78
C LEU A 16 -2.54 -5.26 15.41
N VAL A 17 -1.46 -5.33 14.62
CA VAL A 17 -0.11 -5.03 15.12
C VAL A 17 0.04 -3.55 15.44
N LEU A 18 -0.46 -2.66 14.57
CA LEU A 18 -0.47 -1.22 14.82
C LEU A 18 -1.25 -0.86 16.08
N GLU A 19 -2.41 -1.47 16.31
CA GLU A 19 -3.22 -1.27 17.53
C GLU A 19 -2.49 -1.75 18.79
N ARG A 20 -1.77 -2.88 18.72
CA ARG A 20 -1.00 -3.40 19.88
C ARG A 20 0.21 -2.53 20.19
N LEU A 21 0.93 -2.07 19.17
CA LEU A 21 2.09 -1.19 19.34
C LEU A 21 1.67 0.19 19.84
N SER A 22 0.56 0.73 19.34
CA SER A 22 0.04 2.02 19.79
C SER A 22 -0.41 1.96 21.25
N GLN A 23 -1.10 0.89 21.64
CA GLN A 23 -1.51 0.67 23.04
C GLN A 23 -0.28 0.53 23.97
N GLN A 24 0.75 -0.21 23.56
CA GLN A 24 1.97 -0.35 24.37
C GLN A 24 2.73 0.96 24.56
N ALA A 25 2.79 1.81 23.54
CA ALA A 25 3.46 3.10 23.61
C ALA A 25 2.65 4.14 24.41
N LEU A 26 1.32 4.06 24.38
CA LEU A 26 0.42 4.80 25.28
C LEU A 26 0.61 4.36 26.73
N ASP A 27 0.62 3.05 26.99
CA ASP A 27 0.80 2.48 28.34
C ASP A 27 2.19 2.81 28.93
N ALA A 28 3.21 3.00 28.06
CA ALA A 28 4.54 3.46 28.44
C ALA A 28 4.62 4.99 28.69
N GLY A 29 3.53 5.74 28.47
CA GLY A 29 3.47 7.19 28.67
C GLY A 29 4.28 8.00 27.65
N THR A 30 4.57 7.41 26.48
CA THR A 30 5.44 8.01 25.45
C THR A 30 4.71 9.06 24.62
N PHE A 31 3.38 8.99 24.54
CA PHE A 31 2.51 9.89 23.78
C PHE A 31 1.26 10.25 24.60
N ALA A 32 0.66 11.42 24.34
CA ALA A 32 -0.45 11.94 25.13
C ALA A 32 -1.81 11.34 24.71
N THR A 33 -1.92 10.87 23.46
CA THR A 33 -3.15 10.30 22.90
C THR A 33 -2.85 9.08 22.01
N LEU A 34 -3.86 8.21 21.81
CA LEU A 34 -3.78 7.07 20.88
C LEU A 34 -3.57 7.52 19.42
N ASP A 35 -4.07 8.70 19.08
CA ASP A 35 -4.01 9.36 17.78
C ASP A 35 -2.56 9.72 17.39
N GLU A 36 -1.82 10.38 18.29
CA GLU A 36 -0.38 10.64 18.10
C GLU A 36 0.41 9.34 17.94
N CYS A 37 -0.04 8.27 18.58
CA CYS A 37 0.63 7.00 18.55
C CYS A 37 0.39 6.21 17.25
N SER A 38 -0.83 6.27 16.69
CA SER A 38 -1.13 5.68 15.38
C SER A 38 -0.39 6.42 14.26
N ASP A 39 -0.33 7.74 14.32
CA ASP A 39 0.38 8.57 13.34
C ASP A 39 1.89 8.32 13.37
N TYR A 40 2.46 8.20 14.57
CA TYR A 40 3.85 7.84 14.74
C TYR A 40 4.13 6.43 14.21
N ALA A 41 3.25 5.46 14.50
CA ALA A 41 3.41 4.08 14.03
C ALA A 41 3.30 3.97 12.50
N ALA A 42 2.35 4.67 11.87
CA ALA A 42 2.19 4.74 10.42
C ALA A 42 3.42 5.38 9.75
N SER A 43 3.91 6.48 10.30
CA SER A 43 5.11 7.16 9.82
C SER A 43 6.37 6.29 9.96
N ALA A 44 6.50 5.59 11.09
CA ALA A 44 7.61 4.67 11.34
C ALA A 44 7.57 3.46 10.40
N ALA A 45 6.38 2.89 10.14
CA ALA A 45 6.19 1.81 9.20
C ALA A 45 6.56 2.22 7.77
N ASN A 46 6.14 3.41 7.32
CA ASN A 46 6.53 3.93 6.01
C ASN A 46 8.04 4.17 5.91
N CYS A 47 8.67 4.73 6.96
CA CYS A 47 10.12 4.93 6.98
C CYS A 47 10.87 3.60 6.89
N ALA A 48 10.44 2.57 7.63
CA ALA A 48 11.02 1.23 7.57
C ALA A 48 10.85 0.60 6.16
N TYR A 49 9.69 0.80 5.54
CA TYR A 49 9.41 0.38 4.16
C TYR A 49 10.40 1.04 3.17
N GLU A 50 10.51 2.37 3.21
CA GLU A 50 11.41 3.13 2.32
C GLU A 50 12.88 2.72 2.50
N LEU A 51 13.32 2.50 3.75
CA LEU A 51 14.68 2.01 4.04
C LEU A 51 14.92 0.60 3.49
N THR A 52 13.92 -0.28 3.53
CA THR A 52 14.01 -1.62 2.96
C THR A 52 14.14 -1.56 1.44
N PHE A 53 13.36 -0.71 0.77
CA PHE A 53 13.47 -0.49 -0.67
C PHE A 53 14.78 0.17 -1.05
N LEU A 54 15.29 1.12 -0.25
CA LEU A 54 16.60 1.71 -0.44
C LEU A 54 17.70 0.64 -0.36
N PHE A 55 17.64 -0.24 0.64
CA PHE A 55 18.58 -1.36 0.76
C PHE A 55 18.51 -2.29 -0.46
N ALA A 56 17.31 -2.68 -0.89
CA ALA A 56 17.11 -3.48 -2.09
C ALA A 56 17.65 -2.78 -3.35
N ALA A 57 17.46 -1.46 -3.47
CA ALA A 57 17.99 -0.66 -4.56
C ALA A 57 19.53 -0.65 -4.57
N VAL A 58 20.18 -0.53 -3.39
CA VAL A 58 21.64 -0.64 -3.26
C VAL A 58 22.11 -2.03 -3.68
N CYS A 59 21.48 -3.11 -3.21
CA CYS A 59 21.81 -4.48 -3.59
C CYS A 59 21.67 -4.70 -5.12
N CYS A 60 20.56 -4.24 -5.70
CA CYS A 60 20.32 -4.30 -7.14
C CYS A 60 21.35 -3.48 -7.91
N PHE A 61 21.71 -2.29 -7.45
CA PHE A 61 22.73 -1.45 -8.07
C PHE A 61 24.10 -2.14 -8.07
N VAL A 62 24.53 -2.68 -6.92
CA VAL A 62 25.77 -3.46 -6.80
C VAL A 62 25.76 -4.64 -7.77
N TYR A 63 24.67 -5.40 -7.83
CA TYR A 63 24.56 -6.54 -8.72
C TYR A 63 24.60 -6.15 -10.21
N VAL A 64 23.81 -5.16 -10.62
CA VAL A 64 23.68 -4.75 -12.02
C VAL A 64 24.94 -4.05 -12.54
N VAL A 65 25.53 -3.17 -11.72
CA VAL A 65 26.65 -2.31 -12.13
C VAL A 65 28.00 -2.98 -11.88
N LEU A 66 28.23 -3.56 -10.70
CA LEU A 66 29.54 -4.12 -10.35
C LEU A 66 29.71 -5.56 -10.85
N ILE A 67 28.69 -6.41 -10.69
CA ILE A 67 28.76 -7.83 -11.06
C ILE A 67 28.41 -8.02 -12.55
N ARG A 68 27.26 -7.51 -12.98
CA ARG A 68 26.74 -7.72 -14.35
C ARG A 68 27.26 -6.70 -15.36
N LYS A 69 27.92 -5.62 -14.92
CA LYS A 69 28.50 -4.54 -15.75
C LYS A 69 27.55 -4.03 -16.85
N GLN A 70 26.25 -3.97 -16.57
CA GLN A 70 25.27 -3.48 -17.53
C GLN A 70 25.38 -1.95 -17.66
N LYS A 71 25.26 -1.44 -18.88
CA LYS A 71 25.21 0.00 -19.14
C LYS A 71 23.82 0.52 -18.76
N LEU A 72 23.75 1.44 -17.81
CA LEU A 72 22.51 2.10 -17.42
C LEU A 72 22.10 3.10 -18.52
N VAL A 73 21.09 2.74 -19.32
CA VAL A 73 20.59 3.60 -20.41
C VAL A 73 19.40 4.41 -19.90
N ALA A 74 19.64 5.68 -19.55
CA ALA A 74 18.65 6.59 -18.94
C ALA A 74 17.29 6.65 -19.69
N LYS A 75 17.29 6.49 -21.02
CA LYS A 75 16.09 6.54 -21.85
C LYS A 75 15.14 5.35 -21.65
N GLN A 76 15.66 4.19 -21.24
CA GLN A 76 14.86 3.00 -20.91
C GLN A 76 14.42 2.99 -19.43
N GLU A 77 15.09 3.76 -18.59
CA GLU A 77 14.78 3.89 -17.16
C GLU A 77 13.72 4.96 -16.88
N ALA A 78 13.44 5.89 -17.82
CA ALA A 78 12.48 6.97 -17.65
C ALA A 78 11.05 6.54 -17.22
N PRO A 79 10.43 5.48 -17.81
CA PRO A 79 9.15 4.98 -17.33
C PRO A 79 9.21 4.45 -15.90
N LYS A 80 10.36 3.90 -15.49
CA LYS A 80 10.57 3.39 -14.13
C LYS A 80 10.72 4.52 -13.12
N TYR A 81 11.43 5.60 -13.48
CA TYR A 81 11.53 6.80 -12.64
C TYR A 81 10.17 7.48 -12.45
N LEU A 82 9.35 7.54 -13.51
CA LEU A 82 8.00 8.07 -13.41
C LEU A 82 7.12 7.18 -12.51
N GLY A 83 7.23 5.86 -12.64
CA GLY A 83 6.58 4.91 -11.73
C GLY A 83 6.98 5.11 -10.27
N ALA A 84 8.28 5.21 -9.99
CA ALA A 84 8.79 5.47 -8.64
C ALA A 84 8.27 6.79 -8.06
N ALA A 85 8.20 7.86 -8.87
CA ALA A 85 7.66 9.13 -8.42
C ALA A 85 6.16 9.03 -8.07
N PHE A 86 5.36 8.30 -8.86
CA PHE A 86 3.95 8.06 -8.54
C PHE A 86 3.76 7.16 -7.31
N GLU A 87 4.62 6.17 -7.11
CA GLU A 87 4.61 5.30 -5.95
C GLU A 87 4.90 6.10 -4.66
N THR A 88 5.95 6.93 -4.67
CA THR A 88 6.26 7.83 -3.55
C THR A 88 5.15 8.85 -3.29
N ALA A 89 4.57 9.44 -4.34
CA ALA A 89 3.43 10.35 -4.20
C ALA A 89 2.20 9.64 -3.58
N GLY A 90 1.96 8.38 -3.96
CA GLY A 90 0.92 7.54 -3.38
C GLY A 90 1.15 7.25 -1.90
N GLN A 91 2.39 6.99 -1.49
CA GLN A 91 2.74 6.78 -0.08
C GLN A 91 2.53 8.03 0.78
N PHE A 92 2.88 9.22 0.28
CA PHE A 92 2.57 10.48 0.96
C PHE A 92 1.06 10.71 1.12
N ALA A 93 0.30 10.46 0.05
CA ALA A 93 -1.17 10.56 0.11
C ALA A 93 -1.77 9.55 1.09
N TYR A 94 -1.17 8.36 1.22
CA TYR A 94 -1.59 7.33 2.15
C TYR A 94 -1.38 7.72 3.62
N ILE A 95 -0.18 8.20 3.98
CA ILE A 95 0.08 8.67 5.36
C ILE A 95 -0.88 9.81 5.72
N PHE A 96 -1.10 10.74 4.79
CA PHE A 96 -2.05 11.83 5.01
C PHE A 96 -3.48 11.32 5.24
N ALA A 97 -3.91 10.30 4.49
CA ALA A 97 -5.23 9.70 4.66
C ALA A 97 -5.35 8.89 5.98
N LEU A 98 -4.26 8.31 6.47
CA LEU A 98 -4.22 7.63 7.77
C LEU A 98 -4.17 8.61 8.95
N SER A 99 -3.57 9.79 8.77
CA SER A 99 -3.49 10.81 9.83
C SER A 99 -4.83 11.48 10.16
N ASP A 100 -5.87 11.20 9.39
CA ASP A 100 -7.24 11.60 9.71
C ASP A 100 -7.94 10.48 10.49
N THR A 101 -7.85 10.52 11.82
CA THR A 101 -8.35 9.47 12.72
C THR A 101 -9.85 9.22 12.68
N ALA A 102 -10.63 10.12 12.07
CA ALA A 102 -12.06 9.90 11.83
C ALA A 102 -12.35 8.85 10.74
N HIS A 103 -11.36 8.50 9.91
CA HIS A 103 -11.56 7.68 8.70
C HIS A 103 -10.46 6.62 8.49
N VAL A 104 -9.74 6.21 9.55
CA VAL A 104 -8.65 5.21 9.45
C VAL A 104 -9.16 3.85 8.93
N ALA A 105 -10.39 3.47 9.23
CA ALA A 105 -10.96 2.23 8.71
C ALA A 105 -11.42 2.35 7.23
N LEU A 106 -11.42 3.56 6.63
CA LEU A 106 -11.55 3.78 5.19
C LEU A 106 -10.22 3.58 4.45
N ALA A 107 -9.10 3.90 5.08
CA ALA A 107 -7.79 3.84 4.44
C ALA A 107 -7.47 2.41 3.96
N ALA A 108 -7.68 1.40 4.80
CA ALA A 108 -7.41 0.00 4.48
C ALA A 108 -8.22 -0.54 3.26
N PRO A 109 -9.57 -0.38 3.21
CA PRO A 109 -10.37 -0.72 2.04
C PRO A 109 -9.99 0.06 0.78
N ILE A 110 -9.72 1.37 0.90
CA ILE A 110 -9.35 2.22 -0.23
C ILE A 110 -8.00 1.80 -0.83
N ILE A 111 -7.02 1.45 0.00
CA ILE A 111 -5.75 0.90 -0.49
C ILE A 111 -6.04 -0.35 -1.30
N SER A 112 -6.74 -1.34 -0.73
CA SER A 112 -7.05 -2.62 -1.39
C SER A 112 -7.83 -2.47 -2.71
N ALA A 113 -8.49 -1.33 -2.94
CA ALA A 113 -9.15 -1.00 -4.19
C ALA A 113 -8.18 -0.97 -5.39
N TYR A 114 -6.88 -0.75 -5.17
CA TYR A 114 -5.86 -0.81 -6.23
C TYR A 114 -5.86 -2.15 -6.97
N CYS A 115 -6.15 -3.25 -6.27
CA CYS A 115 -6.28 -4.58 -6.85
C CYS A 115 -7.40 -4.62 -7.89
N VAL A 116 -8.54 -3.96 -7.62
CA VAL A 116 -9.65 -3.88 -8.56
C VAL A 116 -9.35 -2.91 -9.70
N ALA A 117 -8.78 -1.74 -9.37
CA ALA A 117 -8.41 -0.74 -10.36
C ALA A 117 -7.40 -1.27 -11.38
N SER A 118 -6.41 -2.06 -10.94
CA SER A 118 -5.41 -2.67 -11.82
C SER A 118 -6.03 -3.66 -12.83
N VAL A 119 -7.02 -4.46 -12.40
CA VAL A 119 -7.74 -5.39 -13.30
C VAL A 119 -8.57 -4.60 -14.33
N VAL A 120 -9.22 -3.52 -13.91
CA VAL A 120 -9.98 -2.64 -14.81
C VAL A 120 -9.05 -1.95 -15.81
N TRP A 121 -7.92 -1.40 -15.35
CA TRP A 121 -6.92 -0.78 -16.23
C TRP A 121 -6.27 -1.78 -17.18
N SER A 122 -6.01 -3.01 -16.76
CA SER A 122 -5.51 -4.07 -17.65
C SER A 122 -6.47 -4.29 -18.83
N ARG A 123 -7.79 -4.27 -18.57
CA ARG A 123 -8.79 -4.37 -19.63
C ARG A 123 -8.77 -3.17 -20.59
N ILE A 124 -8.55 -1.96 -20.08
CA ILE A 124 -8.55 -0.72 -20.88
C ILE A 124 -7.28 -0.61 -21.73
N PHE A 125 -6.11 -0.78 -21.12
CA PHE A 125 -4.81 -0.54 -21.76
C PHE A 125 -4.24 -1.77 -22.46
N LEU A 126 -4.27 -2.94 -21.79
CA LEU A 126 -3.69 -4.19 -22.32
C LEU A 126 -4.71 -5.04 -23.11
N LYS A 127 -5.99 -4.63 -23.11
CA LYS A 127 -7.10 -5.30 -23.82
C LYS A 127 -7.28 -6.78 -23.45
N GLU A 128 -6.94 -7.15 -22.22
CA GLU A 128 -7.12 -8.53 -21.74
C GLU A 128 -8.59 -8.99 -21.80
N LYS A 129 -8.81 -10.26 -22.13
CA LYS A 129 -10.17 -10.83 -22.18
C LYS A 129 -10.65 -11.19 -20.77
N LEU A 130 -11.48 -10.33 -20.20
CA LEU A 130 -12.11 -10.60 -18.91
C LEU A 130 -13.37 -11.47 -19.07
N SER A 131 -13.35 -12.68 -18.51
CA SER A 131 -14.56 -13.50 -18.36
C SER A 131 -15.60 -12.85 -17.43
N TRP A 132 -16.88 -13.13 -17.64
CA TRP A 132 -18.01 -12.65 -16.82
C TRP A 132 -17.82 -12.89 -15.31
N LYS A 133 -17.17 -14.00 -14.93
CA LYS A 133 -16.85 -14.31 -13.52
C LYS A 133 -15.93 -13.27 -12.88
N HIS A 134 -15.01 -12.69 -13.64
CA HIS A 134 -14.12 -11.64 -13.14
C HIS A 134 -14.86 -10.32 -12.93
N TYR A 135 -15.80 -9.97 -13.83
CA TYR A 135 -16.66 -8.80 -13.63
C TYR A 135 -17.56 -8.93 -12.40
N ALA A 136 -18.10 -10.13 -12.16
CA ALA A 136 -18.85 -10.40 -10.93
C ALA A 136 -17.98 -10.23 -9.67
N MET A 137 -16.73 -10.69 -9.70
CA MET A 137 -15.79 -10.51 -8.60
C MET A 137 -15.42 -9.03 -8.39
N ILE A 138 -15.19 -8.28 -9.46
CA ILE A 138 -14.95 -6.83 -9.39
C ILE A 138 -16.12 -6.13 -8.69
N ALA A 139 -17.35 -6.42 -9.12
CA ALA A 139 -18.55 -5.84 -8.53
C ALA A 139 -18.69 -6.19 -7.03
N LEU A 140 -18.42 -7.45 -6.66
CA LEU A 140 -18.47 -7.90 -5.27
C LEU A 140 -17.45 -7.17 -4.40
N VAL A 141 -16.21 -7.00 -4.88
CA VAL A 141 -15.16 -6.28 -4.11
C VAL A 141 -15.52 -4.81 -3.98
N VAL A 142 -16.03 -4.16 -5.03
CA VAL A 142 -16.48 -2.76 -4.97
C VAL A 142 -17.61 -2.60 -3.96
N VAL A 143 -18.61 -3.49 -3.98
CA VAL A 143 -19.69 -3.49 -2.98
C VAL A 143 -19.13 -3.67 -1.57
N GLY A 144 -18.16 -4.57 -1.37
CA GLY A 144 -17.50 -4.77 -0.07
C GLY A 144 -16.81 -3.51 0.43
N ILE A 145 -16.00 -2.86 -0.40
CA ILE A 145 -15.28 -1.61 -0.06
C ILE A 145 -16.27 -0.50 0.28
N VAL A 146 -17.32 -0.31 -0.53
CA VAL A 146 -18.36 0.71 -0.28
C VAL A 146 -19.14 0.41 1.00
N THR A 147 -19.48 -0.85 1.26
CA THR A 147 -20.21 -1.26 2.46
C THR A 147 -19.38 -1.00 3.72
N LEU A 148 -18.10 -1.41 3.71
CA LEU A 148 -17.16 -1.10 4.80
C LEU A 148 -17.05 0.41 5.00
N GLY A 149 -16.98 1.19 3.91
CA GLY A 149 -16.88 2.64 4.01
C GLY A 149 -18.14 3.33 4.53
N ILE A 150 -19.33 2.76 4.32
CA ILE A 150 -20.58 3.28 4.90
C ILE A 150 -20.68 2.97 6.39
N PHE A 151 -20.16 1.81 6.83
CA PHE A 151 -20.17 1.41 8.25
C PHE A 151 -19.10 2.10 9.10
N ASP A 152 -18.14 2.78 8.47
CA ASP A 152 -17.07 3.53 9.12
C ASP A 152 -17.34 5.06 9.21
N ILE A 153 -18.51 5.51 8.73
CA ILE A 153 -19.05 6.88 8.91
C ILE A 153 -19.96 6.91 10.14
#